data_AF-A0A9D7PEQ5-F1
#
_entry.id   AF-A0A9D7PEQ5-F1
#
_cell.length_a   1.000
_cell.length_b   1.000
_cell.length_c   1.000
_cell.angle_alpha   90.00
_cell.angle_beta   90.00
_cell.angle_gamma   90.00
#
_symmetry.space_group_name_H-M   'P 1'
#
loop_
_entity.id
_entity.type
_entity.pdbx_description
1 polymer ?
#
loop_
_entity_poly.entity_id
_entity_poly.type
_entity_poly.pdbx_seq_one_letter_code
_entity_poly.pdbx_strand_id
1 'polypeptide(L)'
;MPLDQPALPGSRINGVVANLGADLADEWERFIAECAVSGVRVFHFKEVHEAMTGRVEIEHLSQNTLGSLNPDALYLKVKHAIDWLAALVALFALSPLLVAFGIWIRIDSPGPALFRQTRTGFRGRPFTIYKFRTMKVEPAD
;
A
#
# COMPACT_ATOMS: atom_id res chain seq x y z
N MET A 1 -3.77 -24.10 -15.09
CA MET A 1 -3.59 -25.56 -14.92
C MET A 1 -4.30 -25.93 -13.62
N PRO A 2 -5.29 -26.84 -13.66
CA PRO A 2 -5.91 -27.34 -12.43
C PRO A 2 -4.89 -28.13 -11.61
N LEU A 3 -5.01 -28.06 -10.28
CA LEU A 3 -4.21 -28.85 -9.36
C LEU A 3 -5.11 -29.95 -8.80
N ASP A 4 -4.67 -31.20 -8.91
CA ASP A 4 -5.39 -32.36 -8.35
C ASP A 4 -4.96 -32.67 -6.91
N GLN A 5 -3.89 -32.02 -6.44
CA GLN A 5 -3.33 -32.17 -5.10
C GLN A 5 -2.88 -30.80 -4.56
N PRO A 6 -2.90 -30.59 -3.23
CA PRO A 6 -2.49 -29.34 -2.56
C PRO A 6 -0.96 -29.20 -2.54
N ALA A 7 -0.33 -29.22 -3.72
CA ALA A 7 1.11 -29.09 -3.90
C ALA A 7 1.42 -28.25 -5.14
N LEU A 8 2.39 -27.36 -5.03
CA LEU A 8 2.87 -26.59 -6.18
C LEU A 8 3.64 -27.53 -7.12
N PRO A 9 3.31 -27.62 -8.42
CA PRO A 9 4.17 -28.29 -9.38
C PRO A 9 5.54 -27.60 -9.38
N GLY A 10 6.62 -28.36 -9.54
CA GLY A 10 8.01 -27.84 -9.49
C GLY A 10 8.38 -26.81 -10.58
N SER A 11 7.40 -26.33 -11.33
CA SER A 11 7.51 -25.24 -12.28
C SER A 11 7.35 -23.88 -11.59
N ARG A 12 7.93 -22.83 -12.16
CA ARG A 12 7.83 -21.47 -11.62
C ARG A 12 6.41 -20.94 -11.80
N ILE A 13 5.66 -20.81 -10.70
CA ILE A 13 4.28 -20.31 -10.71
C ILE A 13 4.23 -18.82 -10.30
N ASN A 14 3.47 -18.02 -11.05
CA ASN A 14 3.29 -16.58 -10.80
C ASN A 14 2.07 -16.22 -9.95
N GLY A 15 1.22 -17.21 -9.66
CA GLY A 15 0.05 -17.10 -8.79
C GLY A 15 -0.83 -18.35 -8.82
N VAL A 16 -1.63 -18.52 -7.76
CA VAL A 16 -2.62 -19.59 -7.59
C VAL A 16 -4.01 -18.96 -7.65
N VAL A 17 -4.96 -19.60 -8.31
CA VAL A 17 -6.36 -19.16 -8.35
C VAL A 17 -7.18 -20.14 -7.54
N ALA A 18 -7.91 -19.66 -6.53
CA ALA A 18 -8.74 -20.48 -5.66
C ALA A 18 -10.12 -19.84 -5.47
N ASN A 19 -11.14 -20.68 -5.28
CA ASN A 19 -12.47 -20.20 -4.89
C ASN A 19 -12.55 -20.13 -3.35
N LEU A 20 -12.16 -18.98 -2.78
CA LEU A 20 -12.04 -18.81 -1.32
C LEU A 20 -13.41 -18.73 -0.62
N GLY A 21 -14.51 -18.62 -1.37
CA GLY A 21 -15.87 -18.65 -0.83
C GLY A 21 -16.54 -20.03 -0.83
N ALA A 22 -15.86 -21.07 -1.36
CA ALA A 22 -16.33 -22.44 -1.29
C ALA A 22 -15.86 -23.12 -0.01
N ASP A 23 -16.63 -24.07 0.49
CA ASP A 23 -16.25 -24.94 1.60
C ASP A 23 -15.11 -25.85 1.11
N LEU A 24 -13.88 -25.50 1.47
CA LEU A 24 -12.65 -26.19 1.07
C LEU A 24 -12.27 -27.19 2.17
N ALA A 25 -11.75 -28.35 1.79
CA ALA A 25 -11.18 -29.26 2.78
C ALA A 25 -9.95 -28.61 3.45
N ASP A 26 -9.75 -28.87 4.74
CA ASP A 26 -8.69 -28.26 5.58
C ASP A 26 -7.29 -28.29 4.93
N GLU A 27 -7.00 -29.34 4.15
CA GLU A 27 -5.74 -29.50 3.42
C GLU A 27 -5.51 -28.43 2.34
N TRP A 28 -6.57 -27.98 1.66
CA TRP A 28 -6.52 -26.95 0.62
C TRP A 28 -6.44 -25.56 1.22
N GLU A 29 -7.13 -25.31 2.34
CA GLU A 29 -7.02 -24.03 3.06
C GLU A 29 -5.58 -23.81 3.55
N ARG A 30 -4.98 -24.84 4.15
CA ARG A 30 -3.61 -24.79 4.63
C ARG A 30 -2.62 -24.54 3.50
N PHE A 31 -2.79 -25.21 2.37
CA PHE A 31 -1.96 -25.02 1.19
C PHE A 31 -2.05 -23.60 0.61
N ILE A 32 -3.25 -23.04 0.54
CA ILE A 32 -3.47 -21.66 0.08
C ILE A 32 -2.80 -20.66 1.04
N ALA A 33 -2.92 -20.88 2.35
CA ALA A 33 -2.26 -20.05 3.36
C ALA A 33 -0.72 -20.12 3.24
N GLU A 34 -0.16 -21.32 3.05
CA GLU A 34 1.28 -21.51 2.83
C GLU A 34 1.76 -20.79 1.57
N CYS A 35 1.01 -20.86 0.47
CA CYS A 35 1.31 -20.12 -0.76
C CYS A 35 1.30 -18.61 -0.54
N ALA A 36 0.34 -18.08 0.20
CA ALA A 36 0.25 -16.65 0.50
C ALA A 36 1.45 -16.18 1.35
N VAL A 37 1.84 -16.97 2.36
CA VAL A 37 3.01 -16.68 3.22
C VAL A 37 4.32 -16.80 2.44
N SER A 38 4.42 -17.73 1.49
CA SER A 38 5.61 -17.90 0.64
C SER A 38 5.72 -16.82 -0.47
N GLY A 39 4.82 -15.84 -0.49
CA GLY A 39 4.83 -14.73 -1.45
C GLY A 39 4.25 -15.07 -2.83
N VAL A 40 3.56 -16.21 -2.96
CA VAL A 40 2.81 -16.55 -4.17
C VAL A 40 1.46 -15.85 -4.10
N ARG A 41 1.08 -15.13 -5.18
CA ARG A 41 -0.18 -14.40 -5.22
C ARG A 41 -1.34 -15.38 -5.31
N VAL A 42 -2.27 -15.31 -4.38
CA VAL A 42 -3.53 -16.06 -4.40
C VAL A 42 -4.63 -15.13 -4.92
N PHE A 43 -5.30 -15.52 -6.00
CA PHE A 43 -6.41 -14.79 -6.62
C PHE A 43 -7.72 -15.51 -6.39
N HIS A 44 -8.81 -14.76 -6.20
CA HIS A 44 -10.13 -15.36 -6.13
C HIS A 44 -10.61 -15.76 -7.54
N PHE A 45 -11.19 -16.95 -7.69
CA PHE A 45 -11.69 -17.42 -9.00
C PHE A 45 -12.65 -16.40 -9.65
N LYS A 46 -13.55 -15.80 -8.85
CA LYS A 46 -14.46 -14.74 -9.30
C LYS A 46 -13.72 -13.57 -9.96
N GLU A 47 -12.66 -13.06 -9.33
CA GLU A 47 -11.88 -11.93 -9.86
C GLU A 47 -11.22 -12.27 -11.20
N VAL A 48 -10.67 -13.48 -11.33
CA VAL A 48 -10.06 -13.95 -12.57
C VAL A 48 -11.11 -14.16 -13.66
N HIS A 49 -12.27 -14.70 -13.30
CA HIS A 49 -13.37 -14.91 -14.24
C HIS A 49 -13.94 -13.59 -14.74
N GLU A 50 -14.17 -12.61 -13.87
CA GLU A 50 -14.64 -11.27 -14.23
C GLU A 50 -13.62 -10.54 -15.11
N ALA A 51 -12.34 -10.60 -14.77
CA ALA A 51 -11.28 -9.97 -15.56
C ALA A 51 -11.12 -10.58 -16.96
N MET A 52 -11.29 -11.90 -17.08
CA MET A 52 -11.16 -12.62 -18.35
C MET A 52 -12.38 -12.49 -19.25
N THR A 53 -13.58 -12.42 -18.66
CA THR A 53 -14.85 -12.42 -19.41
C THR A 53 -15.45 -11.02 -19.59
N GLY A 54 -15.01 -10.04 -18.79
CA GLY A 54 -15.60 -8.70 -18.74
C GLY A 54 -17.03 -8.66 -18.19
N ARG A 55 -17.52 -9.76 -17.61
CA ARG A 55 -18.87 -9.89 -17.05
C ARG A 55 -18.78 -9.86 -15.53
N VAL A 56 -19.52 -8.96 -14.90
CA VAL A 56 -19.66 -8.91 -13.43
C VAL A 56 -20.94 -9.65 -13.04
N GLU A 57 -20.79 -10.75 -12.32
CA GLU A 57 -21.92 -11.55 -11.86
C GLU A 57 -22.44 -10.94 -10.54
N ILE A 58 -23.56 -10.20 -10.65
CA ILE A 58 -24.23 -9.53 -9.54
C ILE A 58 -25.07 -10.56 -8.78
N GLU A 59 -24.39 -11.42 -8.03
CA GLU A 59 -25.05 -12.34 -7.10
C GLU A 59 -24.84 -11.80 -5.68
N HIS A 60 -25.94 -11.33 -5.11
CA HIS A 60 -26.05 -10.61 -3.83
C HIS A 60 -25.33 -9.25 -3.79
N LEU A 61 -26.15 -8.18 -3.78
CA LEU A 61 -25.78 -6.88 -3.25
C LEU A 61 -25.45 -7.02 -1.76
N SER A 62 -24.25 -7.53 -1.45
CA SER A 62 -23.68 -7.36 -0.12
C SER A 62 -23.49 -5.86 0.08
N GLN A 63 -23.99 -5.33 1.20
CA GLN A 63 -23.82 -3.93 1.59
C GLN A 63 -22.34 -3.52 1.78
N ASN A 64 -21.39 -4.44 1.53
CA ASN A 64 -19.96 -4.19 1.45
C ASN A 64 -19.46 -3.88 0.03
N THR A 65 -20.33 -3.50 -0.91
CA THR A 65 -19.98 -2.65 -2.08
C THR A 65 -19.56 -1.23 -1.63
N LEU A 66 -18.81 -1.13 -0.54
CA LEU A 66 -18.28 0.09 0.08
C LEU A 66 -16.76 0.24 -0.15
N GLY A 67 -16.16 -0.61 -0.97
CA GLY A 67 -14.77 -0.44 -1.35
C GLY A 67 -14.19 -1.62 -2.10
N SER A 68 -14.71 -1.96 -3.28
CA SER A 68 -14.14 -2.97 -4.18
C SER A 68 -12.77 -2.53 -4.73
N LEU A 69 -11.76 -2.61 -3.85
CA LEU A 69 -10.51 -3.39 -3.92
C LEU A 69 -9.72 -3.48 -5.24
N ASN A 70 -9.97 -2.61 -6.20
CA ASN A 70 -8.97 -2.24 -7.19
C ASN A 70 -9.28 -0.80 -7.63
N PRO A 71 -8.76 0.24 -6.94
CA PRO A 71 -8.94 1.60 -7.39
C PRO A 71 -8.48 1.66 -8.84
N ASP A 72 -9.36 2.16 -9.71
CA ASP A 72 -9.16 2.20 -11.15
C ASP A 72 -7.74 2.71 -11.43
N ALA A 73 -6.96 1.98 -12.25
CA ALA A 73 -5.55 2.32 -12.46
C ALA A 73 -5.39 3.75 -12.98
N LEU A 74 -6.42 4.25 -13.67
CA LEU A 74 -6.55 5.64 -14.06
C LEU A 74 -6.73 6.56 -12.85
N TYR A 75 -7.63 6.24 -11.92
CA TYR A 75 -7.83 7.00 -10.68
C TYR A 75 -6.53 7.11 -9.87
N LEU A 76 -5.80 6.01 -9.66
CA LEU A 76 -4.53 6.06 -8.93
C LEU A 76 -3.48 6.94 -9.62
N LYS A 77 -3.38 6.86 -10.96
CA LYS A 77 -2.46 7.71 -11.73
C LYS A 77 -2.83 9.18 -11.64
N VAL A 78 -4.12 9.51 -11.80
CA VAL A 78 -4.64 10.88 -11.70
C VAL A 78 -4.43 11.42 -10.29
N LYS A 79 -4.78 10.64 -9.26
CA LYS A 79 -4.52 10.99 -7.87
C LYS A 79 -3.04 11.28 -7.63
N HIS A 80 -2.14 10.42 -8.09
CA HIS A 80 -0.71 10.61 -7.91
C HIS A 80 -0.19 11.88 -8.63
N ALA A 81 -0.71 12.20 -9.82
CA ALA A 81 -0.38 13.43 -10.54
C ALA A 81 -0.89 14.68 -9.79
N ILE A 82 -2.11 14.62 -9.26
CA ILE A 82 -2.70 15.70 -8.45
C ILE A 82 -1.91 15.89 -7.15
N ASP A 83 -1.59 14.81 -6.43
CA ASP A 83 -0.82 14.86 -5.19
C ASP A 83 0.56 15.52 -5.43
N TRP A 84 1.23 15.18 -6.55
CA TRP A 84 2.50 15.81 -6.95
C TRP A 84 2.37 17.30 -7.28
N LEU A 85 1.37 17.67 -8.09
CA LEU A 85 1.15 19.05 -8.49
C LEU A 85 0.77 19.92 -7.29
N ALA A 86 -0.15 19.42 -6.44
CA ALA A 86 -0.56 20.10 -5.22
C ALA A 86 0.62 20.27 -4.25
N ALA A 87 1.46 19.25 -4.08
CA ALA A 87 2.66 19.34 -3.25
C ALA A 87 3.65 20.37 -3.80
N LEU A 88 3.88 20.43 -5.11
CA LEU A 88 4.78 21.40 -5.73
C LEU A 88 4.28 22.84 -5.55
N VAL A 89 2.99 23.07 -5.81
CA VAL A 89 2.35 24.39 -5.64
C VAL A 89 2.39 24.81 -4.17
N ALA A 90 2.02 23.92 -3.25
CA ALA A 90 2.07 24.20 -1.82
C ALA A 90 3.51 24.48 -1.35
N LEU A 91 4.50 23.73 -1.83
CA LEU A 91 5.90 23.95 -1.48
C LEU A 91 6.39 25.32 -1.96
N PHE A 92 6.08 25.70 -3.20
CA PHE A 92 6.48 27.00 -3.73
C PHE A 92 5.79 28.14 -2.96
N ALA A 93 4.46 28.05 -2.79
CA ALA A 93 3.67 29.07 -2.10
C ALA A 93 4.07 29.23 -0.62
N LEU A 94 4.36 28.12 0.07
CA LEU A 94 4.75 28.12 1.48
C LEU A 94 6.26 28.25 1.70
N SER A 95 7.09 28.16 0.65
CA SER A 95 8.55 28.22 0.77
C SER A 95 9.08 29.41 1.58
N PRO A 96 8.63 30.67 1.39
CA PRO A 96 9.15 31.78 2.20
C PRO A 96 8.83 31.60 3.69
N LEU A 97 7.64 31.08 4.01
CA LEU A 97 7.22 30.83 5.39
C LEU A 97 8.01 29.67 6.02
N LEU A 98 8.22 28.58 5.26
CA LEU A 98 9.04 27.44 5.71
C LEU A 98 10.49 27.85 5.97
N VAL A 99 11.07 28.71 5.13
CA VAL A 99 12.41 29.27 5.35
C VAL A 99 12.45 30.14 6.60
N ALA A 100 11.45 31.01 6.80
CA ALA A 100 11.36 31.86 7.99
C ALA A 100 11.31 31.03 9.28
N PHE A 101 10.48 29.98 9.33
CA PHE A 101 10.45 29.04 10.45
C PHE A 101 11.77 28.29 10.61
N GLY A 102 12.40 27.86 9.51
CA GLY A 102 13.70 27.19 9.55
C GLY A 102 14.80 28.06 10.17
N ILE A 103 14.81 29.36 9.85
CA ILE A 103 15.73 30.34 10.46
C ILE A 103 15.41 30.51 11.95
N TRP A 104 14.13 30.72 12.29
CA TRP A 104 13.70 30.92 13.67
C TRP A 104 14.11 29.73 14.57
N ILE A 105 13.84 28.50 14.15
CA ILE A 105 14.20 27.29 14.90
C ILE A 105 15.72 27.20 15.14
N ARG A 106 16.52 27.64 14.17
CA ARG A 106 17.98 27.62 14.25
C ARG A 106 18.54 28.67 15.20
N ILE A 107 17.80 29.77 15.40
CA ILE A 107 18.12 30.81 16.39
C ILE A 107 17.71 30.34 17.79
N ASP A 108 16.55 29.69 17.92
CA ASP A 108 16.03 29.23 19.22
C ASP A 108 16.81 28.05 19.82
N SER A 109 17.38 27.17 18.98
CA SER A 109 18.15 26.02 19.45
C SER A 109 19.32 25.65 18.53
N PRO A 110 20.48 25.19 19.09
CA PRO A 110 21.60 24.77 18.29
C PRO A 110 21.29 23.49 17.49
N GLY A 111 21.62 23.50 16.20
CA GLY A 111 21.58 22.33 15.31
C GLY A 111 20.66 22.50 14.08
N PRO A 112 20.41 21.41 13.33
CA PRO A 112 19.55 21.45 12.15
C PRO A 112 18.09 21.73 12.47
N ALA A 113 17.45 22.63 11.70
CA ALA A 113 16.04 22.98 11.87
C ALA A 113 15.06 21.84 11.50
N LEU A 114 15.48 20.91 10.63
CA LEU A 114 14.69 19.76 10.20
C LEU A 114 15.14 18.48 10.90
N PHE A 115 14.16 17.71 11.38
CA PHE A 115 14.32 16.37 11.93
C PHE A 115 13.84 15.33 10.92
N ARG A 116 14.57 14.20 10.83
CA ARG A 116 14.29 13.09 9.91
C ARG A 116 13.73 11.91 10.70
N GLN A 117 12.59 11.37 10.27
CA GLN A 117 11.95 10.20 10.90
C GLN A 117 11.58 9.15 9.85
N THR A 118 12.09 7.93 9.98
CA THR A 118 11.68 6.82 9.11
C THR A 118 10.33 6.24 9.55
N ARG A 119 9.43 6.03 8.59
CA ARG A 119 8.12 5.40 8.78
C ARG A 119 7.84 4.40 7.66
N THR A 120 6.99 3.43 7.95
CA THR A 120 6.51 2.45 6.96
C THR A 120 5.49 3.12 6.04
N GLY A 121 5.75 3.10 4.73
CA GLY A 121 4.91 3.74 3.71
C GLY A 121 4.11 2.75 2.87
N PHE A 122 3.75 3.17 1.66
CA PHE A 122 2.94 2.40 0.73
C PHE A 122 3.58 1.02 0.42
N ARG A 123 2.78 -0.04 0.54
CA ARG A 123 3.22 -1.45 0.35
C ARG A 123 4.41 -1.85 1.23
N GLY A 124 4.47 -1.34 2.45
CA GLY A 124 5.52 -1.68 3.42
C GLY A 124 6.89 -1.07 3.11
N ARG A 125 7.00 -0.22 2.07
CA ARG A 125 8.27 0.42 1.72
C ARG A 125 8.57 1.55 2.71
N PRO A 126 9.69 1.52 3.44
CA PRO A 126 10.03 2.59 4.38
C PRO A 126 10.31 3.91 3.63
N PHE A 127 9.93 5.03 4.24
CA PHE A 127 10.21 6.38 3.76
C PHE A 127 10.58 7.32 4.90
N THR A 128 11.32 8.38 4.58
CA THR A 128 11.80 9.36 5.55
C THR A 128 10.93 10.62 5.50
N ILE A 129 10.32 10.96 6.64
CA ILE A 129 9.58 12.19 6.85
C ILE A 129 10.53 13.28 7.34
N TYR A 130 10.42 14.47 6.75
CA TYR A 130 11.08 15.70 7.21
C TYR A 130 10.06 16.57 7.96
N LYS A 131 10.39 16.97 9.19
CA LYS A 131 9.56 17.87 9.99
C LYS A 131 10.42 18.91 10.69
N PHE A 132 9.83 20.06 11.04
CA PHE A 132 10.51 21.02 11.89
C PHE A 132 10.76 20.44 13.28
N ARG A 133 11.89 20.80 13.85
CA ARG A 133 12.23 20.45 15.23
C ARG A 133 11.37 21.29 16.18
N THR A 134 10.64 20.63 17.08
CA THR A 134 9.85 21.30 18.14
C THR A 134 10.40 21.07 19.54
N MET A 135 11.20 20.02 19.75
CA MET A 135 11.79 19.68 21.04
C MET A 135 13.26 20.09 21.10
N LYS A 136 13.68 20.68 22.22
CA LYS A 136 15.08 20.92 22.55
C LYS A 136 15.75 19.58 22.84
N VAL A 137 16.93 19.34 22.30
CA VAL A 137 17.75 18.19 22.69
C VAL A 137 18.44 18.60 23.98
N GLU A 138 17.95 18.11 25.11
CA GLU A 138 18.68 18.23 26.37
C GLU A 138 19.97 17.39 26.26
N PRO A 139 21.14 17.96 26.60
CA PRO A 139 22.33 17.14 26.73
C PRO A 139 22.11 16.13 27.87
N ALA A 140 22.45 14.87 27.63
CA ALA A 140 22.47 13.86 28.67
C ALA A 140 23.69 14.11 29.56
N ASP A 141 23.46 14.38 30.83
CA ASP A 141 24.48 14.40 31.90
C ASP A 141 25.10 13.02 32.11
#